data_AF-A0A953X0H8-F1
#
_entry.id   AF-A0A953X0H8-F1
#
_cell.length_a   1.000
_cell.length_b   1.000
_cell.length_c   1.000
_cell.angle_alpha   90.00
_cell.angle_beta   90.00
_cell.angle_gamma   90.00
#
_symmetry.space_group_name_H-M   'P 1'
#
loop_
_entity.id
_entity.type
_entity.pdbx_description
1 polymer ?
#
loop_
_entity_poly.entity_id
_entity_poly.type
_entity_poly.pdbx_seq_one_letter_code
_entity_poly.pdbx_strand_id
1 'polypeptide(L)'
;WGKRRTLYGGDQAGWRDDSLSDPAVDAARIRAMYTHPDFTRQGVGTLLLDLGEAAARAAGFRTIELGSTIAGEALYRARGYTEYHREVMTGANGLVKTVIHMRKSL
;
A
#
# COMPACT_ATOMS: atom_id res chain seq x y z
N TRP A 1 -8.07 -1.98 2.81
CA TRP A 1 -7.02 -2.59 3.65
C TRP A 1 -7.32 -4.09 3.76
N GLY A 2 -6.30 -4.93 3.95
CA GLY A 2 -6.48 -6.37 4.11
C GLY A 2 -5.81 -6.87 5.39
N LYS A 3 -6.36 -7.93 5.99
CA LYS A 3 -5.78 -8.61 7.16
C LYS A 3 -4.67 -9.61 6.81
N ARG A 4 -4.15 -9.62 5.58
CA ARG A 4 -3.15 -10.60 5.12
C ARG A 4 -1.76 -9.97 5.09
N ARG A 5 -0.73 -10.76 5.38
CA ARG A 5 0.67 -10.30 5.44
C ARG A 5 1.24 -9.82 4.10
N THR A 6 0.73 -10.33 2.97
CA THR A 6 1.17 -9.91 1.62
C THR A 6 1.06 -8.40 1.41
N LEU A 7 2.19 -7.73 1.15
CA LEU A 7 2.27 -6.28 0.96
C LEU A 7 1.74 -5.83 -0.42
N TYR A 8 2.20 -6.45 -1.50
CA TYR A 8 1.77 -6.15 -2.87
C TYR A 8 1.89 -7.41 -3.77
N GLY A 9 1.25 -7.37 -4.94
CA GLY A 9 1.29 -8.46 -5.92
C GLY A 9 -0.10 -9.03 -6.26
N GLY A 10 -0.23 -9.53 -7.49
CA GLY A 10 -1.42 -10.24 -7.97
C GLY A 10 -1.38 -11.72 -7.59
N ASP A 11 -2.41 -12.50 -7.98
CA ASP A 11 -2.56 -13.90 -7.56
C ASP A 11 -1.47 -14.84 -8.08
N GLN A 12 -0.71 -14.40 -9.09
CA GLN A 12 0.40 -15.15 -9.68
C GLN A 12 1.76 -14.92 -8.99
N ALA A 13 1.83 -14.10 -7.93
CA ALA A 13 3.07 -13.87 -7.21
C ALA A 13 3.42 -15.06 -6.30
N GLY A 14 4.59 -15.68 -6.49
CA GLY A 14 5.02 -16.85 -5.74
C GLY A 14 5.42 -16.59 -4.27
N TRP A 15 5.62 -15.33 -3.87
CA TRP A 15 6.03 -14.93 -2.53
C TRP A 15 4.87 -14.48 -1.62
N ARG A 16 3.64 -14.91 -1.93
CA ARG A 16 2.46 -14.53 -1.16
C ARG A 16 2.43 -15.23 0.19
N ASP A 17 2.04 -14.45 1.19
CA ASP A 17 1.68 -14.94 2.52
C ASP A 17 0.21 -14.57 2.80
N ASP A 18 -0.61 -15.60 2.83
CA ASP A 18 -2.05 -15.52 3.06
C ASP A 18 -2.43 -15.61 4.56
N SER A 19 -1.44 -15.78 5.45
CA SER A 19 -1.68 -15.76 6.88
C SER A 19 -2.25 -14.41 7.33
N LEU A 20 -3.07 -14.47 8.38
CA LEU A 20 -3.64 -13.29 8.98
C LEU A 20 -2.56 -12.51 9.74
N SER A 21 -2.57 -11.21 9.59
CA SER A 21 -1.75 -10.27 10.35
C SER A 21 -2.28 -10.13 11.76
N ASP A 22 -1.37 -10.19 12.74
CA ASP A 22 -1.63 -9.85 14.13
C ASP A 22 -1.52 -8.32 14.32
N PRO A 23 -2.61 -7.62 14.65
CA PRO A 23 -2.60 -6.16 14.82
C PRO A 23 -1.62 -5.64 15.88
N ALA A 24 -1.20 -6.48 16.82
CA ALA A 24 -0.28 -6.10 17.90
C ALA A 24 1.17 -5.96 17.43
N VAL A 25 1.58 -6.69 16.39
CA VAL A 25 2.98 -6.79 15.94
C VAL A 25 3.17 -6.57 14.44
N ASP A 26 2.16 -6.88 13.63
CA ASP A 26 2.21 -6.70 12.19
C ASP A 26 1.60 -5.36 11.76
N ALA A 27 2.05 -4.83 10.62
CA ALA A 27 1.43 -3.68 9.99
C ALA A 27 0.17 -4.08 9.18
N ALA A 28 -0.85 -3.22 9.21
CA ALA A 28 -1.95 -3.32 8.26
C ALA A 28 -1.47 -3.03 6.84
N ARG A 29 -2.02 -3.74 5.85
CA ARG A 29 -1.68 -3.54 4.44
C ARG A 29 -2.78 -2.78 3.71
N ILE A 30 -2.45 -1.60 3.18
CA ILE A 30 -3.28 -0.90 2.19
C ILE A 30 -2.69 -1.19 0.81
N ARG A 31 -3.50 -1.78 -0.06
CA ARG A 31 -3.10 -2.25 -1.39
C ARG A 31 -4.22 -2.04 -2.40
N ALA A 32 -3.89 -2.17 -3.69
CA ALA A 32 -4.85 -2.18 -4.79
C ALA A 32 -5.78 -0.95 -4.81
N MET A 33 -5.23 0.24 -4.60
CA MET A 33 -5.97 1.49 -4.77
C MET A 33 -5.85 1.95 -6.22
N TYR A 34 -7.00 2.22 -6.81
CA TYR A 34 -7.12 2.68 -8.19
C TYR A 34 -8.05 3.89 -8.22
N THR A 35 -7.78 4.80 -9.13
CA THR A 35 -8.65 5.94 -9.41
C THR A 35 -8.74 6.04 -10.91
N HIS A 36 -9.98 6.15 -11.42
CA HIS A 36 -10.21 6.36 -12.84
C HIS A 36 -9.51 7.66 -13.30
N PRO A 37 -8.85 7.70 -14.47
CA PRO A 37 -8.07 8.85 -14.92
C PRO A 37 -8.83 10.19 -14.85
N ASP A 38 -10.10 10.17 -15.25
CA ASP A 38 -10.98 11.36 -15.25
C ASP A 38 -11.29 11.92 -13.84
N PHE A 39 -10.99 11.16 -12.79
CA PHE A 39 -11.22 11.53 -11.39
C PHE A 39 -9.90 11.73 -10.62
N THR A 40 -8.77 11.76 -11.32
CA THR A 40 -7.48 12.04 -10.69
C THR A 40 -7.46 13.45 -10.10
N ARG A 41 -6.74 13.62 -8.99
CA ARG A 41 -6.58 14.91 -8.28
C ARG A 41 -7.88 15.53 -7.73
N GLN A 42 -8.99 14.78 -7.68
CA GLN A 42 -10.25 15.19 -7.05
C GLN A 42 -10.44 14.66 -5.61
N GLY A 43 -9.37 14.20 -4.96
CA GLY A 43 -9.42 13.71 -3.57
C GLY A 43 -9.80 12.24 -3.39
N VAL A 44 -10.17 11.51 -4.46
CA VAL A 44 -10.55 10.08 -4.37
C VAL A 44 -9.48 9.22 -3.68
N GLY A 45 -8.21 9.37 -4.06
CA GLY A 45 -7.12 8.62 -3.42
C GLY A 45 -6.93 8.95 -1.94
N THR A 46 -7.19 10.21 -1.53
CA THR A 46 -7.17 10.60 -0.11
C THR A 46 -8.34 9.97 0.64
N LEU A 47 -9.54 10.01 0.08
CA LEU A 47 -10.73 9.39 0.67
C LEU A 47 -10.53 7.88 0.88
N LEU A 48 -10.03 7.17 -0.14
CA LEU A 48 -9.76 5.73 -0.04
C LEU A 48 -8.72 5.42 1.03
N LEU A 49 -7.67 6.24 1.13
CA LEU A 49 -6.64 6.07 2.14
C LEU A 49 -7.21 6.29 3.54
N ASP A 50 -7.97 7.36 3.76
CA ASP A 50 -8.56 7.70 5.05
C ASP A 50 -9.52 6.61 5.56
N LEU A 51 -10.37 6.07 4.66
CA LEU A 51 -11.22 4.93 4.97
C LEU A 51 -10.40 3.68 5.35
N GLY A 52 -9.30 3.44 4.64
CA GLY A 52 -8.37 2.36 4.93
C GLY A 52 -7.67 2.50 6.28
N GLU A 53 -7.19 3.71 6.60
CA GLU A 53 -6.52 4.02 7.86
C GLU A 53 -7.48 3.91 9.04
N ALA A 54 -8.69 4.47 8.92
CA ALA A 54 -9.71 4.40 9.96
C ALA A 54 -10.09 2.96 10.30
N ALA A 55 -10.29 2.12 9.29
CA ALA A 55 -10.66 0.74 9.51
C ALA A 55 -9.49 -0.13 10.02
N ALA A 56 -8.24 0.19 9.65
CA ALA A 56 -7.06 -0.43 10.26
C ALA A 56 -6.94 -0.07 11.75
N ARG A 57 -7.15 1.20 12.13
CA ARG A 57 -7.21 1.62 13.54
C ARG A 57 -8.31 0.88 14.32
N ALA A 58 -9.51 0.80 13.76
CA ALA A 58 -10.63 0.10 14.37
C ALA A 58 -10.35 -1.40 14.58
N ALA A 59 -9.51 -2.00 13.75
CA ALA A 59 -9.06 -3.38 13.88
C ALA A 59 -7.85 -3.57 14.83
N GLY A 60 -7.37 -2.49 15.47
CA GLY A 60 -6.30 -2.53 16.48
C GLY A 60 -4.88 -2.41 15.93
N PHE A 61 -4.70 -2.14 14.64
CA PHE A 61 -3.37 -1.98 14.05
C PHE A 61 -2.72 -0.66 14.49
N ARG A 62 -1.41 -0.70 14.69
CA ARG A 62 -0.59 0.46 15.12
C ARG A 62 0.25 1.07 14.00
N THR A 63 0.40 0.34 12.90
CA THR A 63 1.23 0.72 11.76
C THR A 63 0.56 0.29 10.47
N ILE A 64 0.74 1.07 9.42
CA ILE A 64 0.38 0.70 8.05
C ILE A 64 1.63 0.62 7.19
N GLU A 65 1.65 -0.38 6.32
CA GLU A 65 2.61 -0.48 5.23
C GLU A 65 1.91 -0.60 3.88
N LEU A 66 2.48 0.03 2.86
CA LEU A 66 1.99 -0.01 1.49
C LEU A 66 3.15 -0.01 0.48
N GLY A 67 2.88 -0.54 -0.71
CA GLY A 67 3.76 -0.43 -1.87
C GLY A 67 3.25 0.67 -2.81
N SER A 68 4.06 1.70 -3.01
CA SER A 68 3.76 2.79 -3.94
C SER A 68 4.45 2.58 -5.29
N THR A 69 3.73 2.87 -6.37
CA THR A 69 4.36 3.24 -7.65
C THR A 69 4.86 4.68 -7.58
N ILE A 70 5.69 5.10 -8.55
CA ILE A 70 6.17 6.50 -8.63
C ILE A 70 4.99 7.48 -8.65
N ALA A 71 3.90 7.16 -9.36
CA ALA A 71 2.71 8.01 -9.45
C ALA A 71 1.98 8.22 -8.11
N GLY A 72 2.02 7.22 -7.21
CA GLY A 72 1.36 7.29 -5.90
C GLY A 72 2.21 7.97 -4.82
N GLU A 73 3.52 8.09 -5.02
CA GLU A 73 4.47 8.46 -3.96
C GLU A 73 4.14 9.82 -3.34
N ALA A 74 3.83 10.81 -4.16
CA ALA A 74 3.50 12.16 -3.71
C ALA A 74 2.26 12.19 -2.81
N LEU A 75 1.23 11.37 -3.11
CA LEU A 75 0.04 11.24 -2.26
C LEU A 75 0.45 10.69 -0.89
N TYR A 76 1.18 9.57 -0.85
CA TYR A 76 1.52 8.92 0.42
C TYR A 76 2.43 9.78 1.29
N ARG A 77 3.43 10.45 0.70
CA ARG A 77 4.28 11.42 1.43
C ARG A 77 3.44 12.54 2.05
N ALA A 78 2.51 13.12 1.29
CA ALA A 78 1.62 14.16 1.79
C ALA A 78 0.68 13.67 2.91
N ARG A 79 0.44 12.35 3.01
CA ARG A 79 -0.38 11.72 4.06
C ARG A 79 0.45 11.15 5.22
N GLY A 80 1.74 11.46 5.27
CA GLY A 80 2.63 11.14 6.39
C GLY A 80 3.31 9.77 6.31
N TYR A 81 3.29 9.12 5.14
CA TYR A 81 4.06 7.89 4.94
C TYR A 81 5.52 8.20 4.66
N THR A 82 6.41 7.39 5.23
CA THR A 82 7.86 7.45 5.02
C THR A 82 8.33 6.22 4.26
N GLU A 83 9.24 6.43 3.32
CA GLU A 83 9.89 5.35 2.59
C GLU A 83 10.86 4.59 3.49
N TYR A 84 10.91 3.27 3.35
CA TYR A 84 11.91 2.43 4.03
C TYR A 84 12.61 1.43 3.12
N HIS A 85 12.10 1.23 1.91
CA HIS A 85 12.73 0.39 0.90
C HIS A 85 12.27 0.80 -0.50
N ARG A 86 13.14 0.64 -1.48
CA ARG A 86 12.84 0.90 -2.89
C ARG A 86 13.52 -0.13 -3.75
N GLU A 87 12.75 -0.69 -4.66
CA GLU A 87 13.23 -1.69 -5.60
C GLU A 87 12.77 -1.37 -7.02
N VAL A 88 13.59 -1.79 -7.98
CA VAL A 88 13.34 -1.66 -9.40
C VAL A 88 13.31 -3.06 -9.97
N MET A 89 12.21 -3.41 -10.61
CA MET A 89 11.99 -4.72 -11.21
C MET A 89 11.74 -4.56 -12.70
N THR A 90 12.39 -5.38 -13.51
CA THR A 90 12.08 -5.47 -14.95
C THR A 90 11.09 -6.61 -15.14
N GLY A 91 9.90 -6.28 -15.66
CA GLY A 91 8.88 -7.28 -15.99
C GLY A 91 9.29 -8.16 -17.17
N ALA A 92 8.60 -9.29 -17.36
CA ALA A 92 8.85 -10.20 -18.49
C ALA A 92 8.66 -9.53 -19.87
N ASN A 93 7.91 -8.42 -19.93
CA ASN A 93 7.72 -7.60 -21.12
C ASN A 93 8.78 -6.50 -21.31
N GLY A 94 9.85 -6.49 -20.49
CA GLY A 94 10.90 -5.49 -20.53
C GLY A 94 10.55 -4.15 -19.87
N LEU A 95 9.31 -3.97 -19.38
CA LEU A 95 8.92 -2.74 -18.70
C LEU A 95 9.54 -2.69 -17.30
N VAL A 96 10.15 -1.54 -17.00
CA VAL A 96 10.71 -1.25 -15.69
C VAL A 96 9.62 -0.74 -14.76
N LYS A 97 9.50 -1.37 -13.59
CA LYS A 97 8.58 -0.98 -12.53
C LYS A 97 9.35 -0.68 -11.27
N THR A 98 9.15 0.51 -10.72
CA THR A 98 9.65 0.87 -9.39
C THR A 98 8.55 0.65 -8.36
N VAL A 99 8.90 -0.03 -7.27
CA VAL A 99 8.04 -0.17 -6.09
C VAL A 99 8.75 0.46 -4.90
N ILE A 100 8.04 1.32 -4.19
CA ILE A 100 8.54 2.07 -3.03
C ILE A 100 7.74 1.59 -1.83
N HIS A 101 8.39 0.93 -0.89
CA HIS A 101 7.73 0.48 0.33
C HIS A 101 7.70 1.64 1.31
N MET A 102 6.50 1.95 1.77
CA MET A 102 6.25 3.08 2.64
C MET A 102 5.48 2.66 3.87
N ARG A 103 5.70 3.34 4.98
CA ARG A 103 5.07 3.04 6.27
C ARG A 103 4.61 4.29 6.99
N LYS A 104 3.62 4.14 7.85
CA LYS A 104 3.07 5.20 8.70
C LYS A 104 2.59 4.60 10.02
N SER A 105 2.89 5.27 11.13
CA SER A 105 2.29 4.97 12.44
C SER A 105 0.86 5.52 12.50
N LEU A 106 -0.07 4.73 13.03
CA LEU A 106 -1.50 5.05 13.09
C LEU A 106 -1.91 5.88 14.28
#